data_AF-A0A1B9MZG6-F1
#
_entry.id   AF-A0A1B9MZG6-F1
#
_cell.length_a   1.000
_cell.length_b   1.000
_cell.length_c   1.000
_cell.angle_alpha   90.00
_cell.angle_beta   90.00
_cell.angle_gamma   90.00
#
_symmetry.space_group_name_H-M   'P 1'
#
loop_
_entity.id
_entity.type
_entity.pdbx_description
1 polymer ?
#
loop_
_entity_poly.entity_id
_entity_poly.type
_entity_poly.pdbx_seq_one_letter_code
_entity_poly.pdbx_strand_id
1 'polypeptide(L)'
;MIKIKPTGAKLKDFRFYWYNKQQLMSFSRYPEINLSDARKLKEETHEYVVKGIDPRLQLTIKKNKIAPQEDKNTTPLFSEYALEWKKLKLKNSISI
;
A
#
# COMPACT_ATOMS: atom_id res chain seq x y z
N MET A 1 -9.27 -18.52 1.05
CA MET A 1 -9.06 -19.81 0.35
C MET A 1 -7.56 -20.01 0.15
N ILE A 2 -7.04 -21.24 0.17
CA ILE A 2 -5.63 -21.49 -0.17
C ILE A 2 -5.55 -21.69 -1.69
N LYS A 3 -4.68 -20.94 -2.36
CA LYS A 3 -4.34 -21.14 -3.77
C LYS A 3 -2.94 -21.72 -3.87
N ILE A 4 -2.78 -22.79 -4.65
CA ILE A 4 -1.49 -23.43 -4.88
C ILE A 4 -1.07 -23.05 -6.30
N LYS A 5 0.10 -22.41 -6.43
CA LYS A 5 0.71 -22.14 -7.75
C LYS A 5 1.39 -23.42 -8.26
N PRO A 6 1.54 -23.60 -9.58
CA PRO A 6 2.30 -24.72 -10.14
C PRO A 6 3.75 -24.77 -9.66
N THR A 7 4.30 -23.63 -9.24
CA THR A 7 5.62 -23.51 -8.59
C THR A 7 5.65 -24.04 -7.14
N GLY A 8 4.56 -24.60 -6.62
CA GLY A 8 4.44 -25.10 -5.24
C GLY A 8 4.11 -24.03 -4.19
N ALA A 9 4.13 -22.75 -4.56
CA ALA A 9 3.81 -21.67 -3.64
C ALA A 9 2.33 -21.69 -3.20
N LYS A 10 2.10 -21.73 -1.89
CA LYS A 10 0.76 -21.73 -1.28
C LYS A 10 0.42 -20.30 -0.85
N LEU A 11 -0.59 -19.69 -1.46
CA LEU A 11 -1.04 -18.33 -1.19
C LEU A 11 -2.38 -18.33 -0.44
N LYS A 12 -2.55 -17.38 0.47
CA LYS A 12 -3.81 -17.14 1.15
C LYS A 12 -4.58 -16.04 0.42
N ASP A 13 -5.49 -16.47 -0.44
CA ASP A 13 -6.30 -15.59 -1.27
C ASP A 13 -7.64 -15.26 -0.59
N PHE A 14 -8.06 -14.01 -0.71
CA PHE A 14 -9.34 -13.46 -0.28
C PHE A 14 -10.07 -12.84 -1.47
N ARG A 15 -11.30 -13.31 -1.70
CA ARG A 15 -12.19 -12.79 -2.73
C ARG A 15 -13.30 -12.00 -2.05
N PHE A 16 -13.58 -10.81 -2.58
CA PHE A 16 -14.66 -9.95 -2.10
C PHE A 16 -15.28 -9.19 -3.28
N TYR A 17 -16.45 -8.62 -3.06
CA TYR A 17 -17.09 -7.72 -4.01
C TYR A 17 -16.92 -6.29 -3.55
N TRP A 18 -16.59 -5.42 -4.50
CA TRP A 18 -16.41 -3.99 -4.26
C TRP A 18 -16.97 -3.21 -5.44
N TYR A 19 -17.91 -2.30 -5.21
CA TYR A 19 -18.65 -1.59 -6.27
C TYR A 19 -19.13 -2.53 -7.39
N ASN A 20 -19.75 -3.65 -7.00
CA ASN A 20 -20.25 -4.70 -7.91
C ASN A 20 -19.19 -5.39 -8.79
N LYS A 21 -17.90 -5.19 -8.50
CA LYS A 21 -16.78 -5.87 -9.16
C LYS A 21 -16.16 -6.89 -8.21
N GLN A 22 -15.94 -8.09 -8.71
CA GLN A 22 -15.22 -9.10 -7.95
C GLN A 22 -13.73 -8.73 -7.91
N GLN A 23 -13.18 -8.68 -6.70
CA GLN A 23 -11.77 -8.39 -6.47
C GLN A 23 -11.08 -9.54 -5.73
N LEU A 24 -9.79 -9.69 -6.02
CA LEU A 24 -8.90 -10.65 -5.40
C LEU A 24 -7.78 -9.91 -4.67
N MET A 25 -7.47 -10.38 -3.48
CA MET A 25 -6.35 -9.92 -2.67
C MET A 25 -5.64 -11.11 -2.05
N SER A 26 -4.32 -11.19 -2.22
CA SER A 26 -3.49 -12.23 -1.61
C SER A 26 -2.79 -11.66 -0.38
N PHE A 27 -2.89 -12.35 0.75
CA PHE A 27 -2.31 -11.90 2.02
C PHE A 27 -0.83 -12.20 2.13
N SER A 28 -0.47 -13.49 2.14
CA SER A 28 0.91 -13.96 2.28
C SER A 28 1.06 -15.39 1.74
N ARG A 29 2.31 -15.84 1.60
CA ARG A 29 2.69 -17.20 1.26
C ARG A 29 2.79 -18.04 2.55
N TYR A 30 2.15 -19.20 2.57
CA TYR A 30 2.36 -20.20 3.63
C TYR A 30 3.73 -20.86 3.45
N PRO A 31 4.51 -21.12 4.52
CA PRO A 31 4.18 -21.06 5.95
C PRO A 31 4.58 -19.76 6.67
N GLU A 32 4.88 -18.68 5.96
CA GLU A 32 5.38 -17.43 6.58
C GLU A 32 4.44 -16.88 7.66
N ILE A 33 3.14 -17.14 7.53
CA ILE A 33 2.13 -16.88 8.56
C ILE A 33 1.47 -18.16 9.02
N ASN A 34 1.17 -18.24 10.32
CA ASN A 34 0.40 -19.34 10.87
C ASN A 34 -1.05 -19.28 10.33
N LEU A 35 -1.70 -20.44 10.30
CA LEU A 35 -3.04 -20.58 9.78
C LEU A 35 -4.09 -19.85 10.63
N SER A 36 -3.83 -19.71 11.93
CA SER A 36 -4.65 -18.90 12.86
C SER A 36 -4.62 -17.42 12.49
N ASP A 37 -3.43 -16.85 12.29
CA ASP A 37 -3.28 -15.43 11.95
C ASP A 37 -3.86 -15.12 10.57
N ALA A 38 -3.72 -16.05 9.62
CA ALA A 38 -4.38 -15.94 8.32
C ALA A 38 -5.92 -15.91 8.42
N ARG A 39 -6.52 -16.55 9.43
CA ARG A 39 -7.98 -16.47 9.68
C ARG A 39 -8.36 -15.13 10.29
N LYS A 40 -7.62 -14.65 11.28
CA LYS A 40 -7.84 -13.33 11.89
C LYS A 40 -7.78 -12.22 10.84
N LEU A 41 -6.76 -12.25 9.97
CA LEU A 41 -6.62 -11.28 8.88
C LEU A 41 -7.80 -11.32 7.88
N LYS A 42 -8.36 -12.50 7.64
CA LYS A 42 -9.58 -12.66 6.83
C LYS A 42 -10.79 -12.01 7.53
N GLU A 43 -10.94 -12.21 8.83
CA GLU A 43 -12.03 -11.61 9.60
C GLU A 43 -11.92 -10.08 9.63
N GLU A 44 -10.74 -9.53 9.94
CA GLU A 44 -10.47 -8.09 9.90
C GLU A 44 -10.81 -7.47 8.52
N THR A 45 -10.40 -8.15 7.44
CA THR A 45 -10.65 -7.65 6.08
C THR A 45 -12.11 -7.77 5.66
N HIS A 46 -12.82 -8.80 6.13
CA HIS A 46 -14.25 -8.90 5.96
C HIS A 46 -14.99 -7.77 6.69
N GLU A 47 -14.58 -7.44 7.92
CA GLU A 47 -15.14 -6.30 8.65
C GLU A 47 -14.95 -4.98 7.90
N TYR A 48 -13.79 -4.75 7.27
CA TYR A 48 -13.60 -3.54 6.45
C TYR A 48 -14.59 -3.48 5.30
N VAL A 49 -14.79 -4.59 4.59
CA VAL A 49 -15.76 -4.66 3.49
C VAL A 49 -17.18 -4.38 3.99
N VAL A 50 -17.59 -4.95 5.13
CA VAL A 50 -18.89 -4.70 5.75
C VAL A 50 -19.05 -3.23 6.19
N LYS A 51 -17.98 -2.61 6.70
CA LYS A 51 -17.94 -1.20 7.09
C LYS A 51 -17.91 -0.24 5.88
N GLY A 52 -17.87 -0.75 4.64
CA GLY A 52 -17.75 0.07 3.45
C GLY A 52 -16.37 0.73 3.31
N ILE A 53 -15.33 0.10 3.86
CA ILE A 53 -13.93 0.52 3.72
C ILE A 53 -13.20 -0.42 2.77
N ASP A 54 -12.48 0.12 1.77
CA ASP A 54 -11.72 -0.70 0.82
C ASP A 54 -10.56 -1.41 1.55
N PRO A 55 -10.55 -2.75 1.63
CA PRO A 55 -9.49 -3.50 2.34
C PRO A 55 -8.11 -3.36 1.68
N ARG A 56 -8.03 -2.97 0.40
CA ARG A 56 -6.74 -2.77 -0.31
C ARG A 56 -6.00 -1.55 0.23
N LEU A 57 -6.72 -0.47 0.54
CA LEU A 57 -6.16 0.75 1.11
C LEU A 57 -5.64 0.53 2.53
N GLN A 58 -6.27 -0.35 3.30
CA GLN A 58 -5.80 -0.68 4.64
C GLN A 58 -4.48 -1.44 4.62
N LEU A 59 -4.26 -2.33 3.65
CA LEU A 59 -2.98 -3.02 3.50
C LEU A 59 -1.85 -2.09 3.06
N THR A 60 -2.12 -1.11 2.19
CA THR A 60 -1.10 -0.11 1.80
C THR A 60 -0.74 0.79 2.99
N ILE A 61 -1.73 1.22 3.78
CA ILE A 61 -1.48 2.00 5.00
C ILE A 61 -0.67 1.18 6.02
N LYS A 62 -1.02 -0.09 6.27
CA LYS A 62 -0.26 -0.96 7.18
C LYS A 62 1.18 -1.14 6.69
N LYS A 63 1.41 -1.38 5.38
CA LYS A 63 2.76 -1.47 4.80
C LYS A 63 3.55 -0.18 4.97
N ASN A 64 2.95 0.97 4.67
CA ASN A 64 3.63 2.27 4.75
C ASN A 64 3.91 2.71 6.20
N LYS A 65 3.16 2.21 7.19
CA LYS A 65 3.45 2.43 8.61
C LYS A 65 4.60 1.57 9.14
N ILE A 66 4.88 0.43 8.50
CA ILE A 66 5.89 -0.55 8.94
C ILE A 66 7.21 -0.36 8.18
N ALA A 67 7.18 0.22 6.98
CA ALA A 67 8.39 0.70 6.34
C ALA A 67 9.09 1.68 7.29
N PRO A 68 10.38 1.45 7.65
CA PRO A 68 11.17 2.49 8.30
C PRO A 68 11.05 3.75 7.46
N GLN A 69 10.97 4.92 8.10
CA GLN A 69 11.20 6.17 7.38
C GLN A 69 12.66 6.15 6.92
N GLU A 70 12.91 5.53 5.77
CA GLU A 70 14.19 5.53 5.09
C GLU A 70 14.44 6.96 4.65
N ASP A 71 15.28 7.61 5.45
CA ASP A 71 16.23 8.67 5.14
C ASP A 71 15.73 9.92 4.42
N LYS A 72 16.22 11.05 4.96
CA LYS A 72 15.97 12.44 4.59
C LYS A 72 16.57 12.83 3.22
N ASN A 73 16.49 11.95 2.23
CA ASN A 73 16.68 12.28 0.82
C ASN A 73 15.30 12.39 0.15
N THR A 74 14.44 13.20 0.77
CA THR A 74 13.14 13.56 0.21
C THR A 74 13.38 14.19 -1.16
N THR A 75 12.87 13.56 -2.23
CA THR A 75 12.68 14.28 -3.49
C THR A 75 11.73 15.43 -3.16
N PRO A 76 12.15 16.70 -3.25
CA PRO A 76 11.29 17.81 -2.84
C PRO A 76 9.98 17.72 -3.61
N LEU A 77 8.87 17.88 -2.91
CA LEU A 77 7.57 17.92 -3.55
C LEU A 77 7.61 18.99 -4.64
N PHE A 78 6.97 18.74 -5.80
CA PHE A 78 7.03 19.64 -6.95
C PHE A 78 6.76 21.12 -6.59
N SER A 79 5.89 21.37 -5.60
CA SER A 79 5.60 22.70 -5.06
C SER A 79 6.83 23.41 -4.47
N GLU A 80 7.67 22.67 -3.75
CA GLU A 80 8.85 23.21 -3.07
C GLU A 80 9.97 23.49 -4.09
N TYR A 81 10.17 22.56 -5.04
CA TYR A 81 11.09 22.72 -6.16
C TYR A 81 10.72 23.92 -7.06
N ALA A 82 9.43 24.10 -7.36
CA ALA A 82 8.96 25.23 -8.16
C ALA A 82 9.23 26.59 -7.49
N LEU A 83 9.13 26.66 -6.16
CA LEU A 83 9.45 27.86 -5.40
C LEU A 83 10.95 28.18 -5.43
N GLU A 84 11.82 27.18 -5.29
CA GLU A 84 13.27 27.37 -5.41
C GLU A 84 13.67 27.83 -6.82
N TRP A 85 13.12 27.18 -7.85
CA TRP A 85 13.38 27.55 -9.24
C TRP A 85 12.96 28.99 -9.55
N LYS A 86 11.80 29.42 -9.04
CA LYS A 86 11.33 30.81 -9.15
C LYS A 86 12.28 31.80 -8.47
N LYS A 87 12.78 31.48 -7.27
CA LYS A 87 13.76 32.32 -6.54
C LYS A 87 15.07 32.47 -7.32
N LEU A 88 15.59 31.38 -7.90
CA LEU A 88 16.80 31.40 -8.71
C LEU A 88 16.65 32.32 -9.94
N LYS A 89 15.48 32.29 -10.61
CA LYS A 89 15.22 33.15 -11.76
C LYS A 89 15.14 34.64 -11.42
N LEU A 90 14.57 34.99 -10.27
CA LEU A 90 14.50 36.39 -9.80
C LEU A 90 15.88 36.95 -9.41
N LYS A 91 16.76 36.11 -8.85
CA LYS A 91 18.12 36.53 -8.47
C LYS A 91 18.99 36.85 -9.69
N ASN A 92 18.87 36.06 -10.75
CA ASN A 92 19.62 36.29 -11.99
C ASN A 92 19.16 37.53 -12.78
N SER A 93 17.94 38.04 -12.55
CA SER A 93 17.46 39.26 -13.22
C SER A 93 17.87 40.57 -12.53
N ILE A 94 18.47 40.51 -11.34
CA ILE A 94 18.85 41.68 -10.52
C ILE A 94 20.37 41.94 -10.60
N SER A 95 21.11 41.10 -11.33
CA SER A 95 22.57 41.20 -11.51
C SER A 95 22.91 41.75 -12.90
N ILE A 96 22.43 42.95 -13.22
CA ILE A 96 22.86 43.87 -14.30
C ILE A 96 22.73 45.28 -13.74
#